data_AF-W7T047-F1
#
_entry.id   AF-W7T047-F1
#
_cell.length_a   1.000
_cell.length_b   1.000
_cell.length_c   1.000
_cell.angle_alpha   90.00
_cell.angle_beta   90.00
_cell.angle_gamma   90.00
#
_symmetry.space_group_name_H-M   'P 1'
#
loop_
_entity.id
_entity.type
_entity.pdbx_description
1 polymer ?
#
loop_
_entity_poly.entity_id
_entity_poly.type
_entity_poly.pdbx_seq_one_letter_code
_entity_poly.pdbx_strand_id
1 'polypeptide(L)'
;MSTADGQHEFDEAGVDMDNLTEQDLLLLAELDVLFDKVDPVPADLVERVQFAIALEDLDVEVARWERAEELAGVRGAGPNTVTFTVEDLTIMVSFAPAGAGYRFDGWLVPGGPHTVEVRVAGHSSTTAEADEGGRFAVDDVPKGTTQLVVHLANGTGSRPRTIVTPTLML
;
A
#
# COMPACT_ATOMS: atom_id res chain seq x y z
N MET A 1 -41.15 -1.33 -32.35
CA MET A 1 -41.09 -0.27 -31.33
C MET A 1 -41.64 -0.89 -30.04
N SER A 2 -41.02 -1.86 -29.36
CA SER A 2 -39.64 -2.15 -28.93
C SER A 2 -39.04 -1.10 -28.00
N THR A 3 -39.28 -1.31 -26.71
CA THR A 3 -38.35 -1.07 -25.60
C THR A 3 -38.90 -1.88 -24.41
N ALA A 4 -38.31 -3.05 -24.18
CA ALA A 4 -38.40 -3.77 -22.92
C ALA A 4 -37.30 -3.20 -22.03
N ASP A 5 -37.69 -2.55 -20.94
CA ASP A 5 -36.79 -2.10 -19.89
C ASP A 5 -36.63 -3.28 -18.92
N GLY A 6 -35.54 -4.01 -19.07
CA GLY A 6 -35.17 -5.11 -18.19
C GLY A 6 -34.25 -4.56 -17.10
N GLN A 7 -34.83 -4.12 -15.98
CA GLN A 7 -34.08 -3.98 -14.73
C GLN A 7 -33.52 -5.36 -14.35
N HIS A 8 -32.23 -5.57 -14.56
CA HIS A 8 -31.47 -6.59 -13.86
C HIS A 8 -31.18 -6.07 -12.45
N GLU A 9 -32.05 -6.44 -11.51
CA GLU A 9 -31.80 -6.33 -10.08
C GLU A 9 -30.70 -7.35 -9.73
N PHE A 10 -29.51 -6.85 -9.44
CA PHE A 10 -28.40 -7.68 -8.97
C PHE A 10 -28.70 -8.05 -7.52
N ASP A 11 -29.25 -9.25 -7.33
CA ASP A 11 -29.45 -9.86 -6.03
C ASP A 11 -28.07 -10.15 -5.42
N GLU A 12 -27.69 -9.42 -4.38
CA GLU A 12 -26.52 -9.75 -3.54
C GLU A 12 -26.85 -10.99 -2.71
N ALA A 13 -26.89 -12.16 -3.37
CA ALA A 13 -26.98 -13.43 -2.70
C ALA A 13 -25.63 -13.71 -2.01
N GLY A 14 -25.53 -13.35 -0.74
CA GLY A 14 -24.50 -13.90 0.14
C GLY A 14 -24.54 -15.42 0.04
N VAL A 15 -23.39 -16.04 -0.26
CA VAL A 15 -23.29 -17.50 -0.36
C VAL A 15 -23.67 -18.10 0.99
N ASP A 16 -24.80 -18.82 1.03
CA ASP A 16 -25.23 -19.57 2.20
C ASP A 16 -24.31 -20.77 2.40
N MET A 17 -23.21 -20.56 3.14
CA MET A 17 -22.18 -21.56 3.41
C MET A 17 -22.72 -22.82 4.10
N ASP A 18 -23.91 -22.73 4.72
CA ASP A 18 -24.57 -23.84 5.42
C ASP A 18 -25.36 -24.76 4.45
N ASN A 19 -25.48 -24.39 3.16
CA ASN A 19 -26.18 -25.17 2.13
C ASN A 19 -25.26 -25.57 0.96
N LEU A 20 -23.96 -25.72 1.22
CA LEU A 20 -23.02 -26.23 0.21
C LEU A 20 -23.29 -27.71 -0.05
N THR A 21 -23.47 -28.06 -1.32
CA THR A 21 -23.58 -29.45 -1.75
C THR A 21 -22.19 -30.10 -1.81
N GLU A 22 -22.16 -31.43 -1.92
CA GLU A 22 -20.92 -32.17 -2.11
C GLU A 22 -20.20 -31.77 -3.41
N GLN A 23 -20.95 -31.40 -4.46
CA GLN A 23 -20.38 -30.87 -5.69
C GLN A 23 -19.72 -29.49 -5.49
N ASP A 24 -20.31 -28.63 -4.66
CA ASP A 24 -19.74 -27.31 -4.38
C ASP A 24 -18.41 -27.44 -3.63
N LEU A 25 -18.32 -28.37 -2.67
CA LEU A 25 -17.08 -28.66 -1.94
C LEU A 25 -15.98 -29.20 -2.87
N LEU A 26 -16.34 -30.06 -3.82
CA LEU A 26 -15.38 -30.56 -4.82
C LEU A 26 -14.86 -29.44 -5.72
N LEU A 27 -15.74 -28.53 -6.14
CA LEU A 27 -15.36 -27.38 -6.96
C LEU A 27 -14.46 -26.41 -6.19
N LEU A 28 -14.77 -26.14 -4.91
CA LEU A 28 -13.93 -25.31 -4.04
C LEU A 28 -12.54 -25.94 -3.84
N ALA A 29 -12.46 -27.26 -3.66
CA ALA A 29 -11.17 -27.94 -3.56
C ALA A 29 -10.36 -27.88 -4.87
N GLU A 30 -11.02 -27.95 -6.03
CA GLU A 30 -10.36 -27.78 -7.33
C GLU A 30 -9.86 -26.34 -7.53
N LEU A 31 -10.66 -25.35 -7.10
CA LEU A 31 -10.25 -23.95 -7.11
C LEU A 31 -9.05 -23.69 -6.19
N ASP A 32 -9.02 -24.28 -5.00
CA ASP A 32 -7.90 -24.17 -4.06
C ASP A 32 -6.58 -24.62 -4.70
N VAL A 33 -6.59 -25.80 -5.34
CA VAL A 33 -5.43 -26.34 -6.08
C VAL A 33 -5.03 -25.45 -7.26
N LEU A 34 -5.98 -24.76 -7.89
CA LEU A 34 -5.70 -23.80 -8.95
C LEU A 34 -5.06 -22.53 -8.38
N PHE A 35 -5.58 -21.97 -7.29
CA PHE A 35 -5.05 -20.77 -6.64
C PHE A 35 -3.64 -20.99 -6.09
N ASP A 36 -3.34 -22.18 -5.56
CA ASP A 36 -1.98 -22.57 -5.17
C ASP A 36 -0.96 -22.42 -6.33
N LYS A 37 -1.41 -22.54 -7.58
CA LYS A 37 -0.57 -22.43 -8.77
C LYS A 37 -0.58 -21.04 -9.40
N VAL A 38 -1.73 -20.37 -9.38
CA VAL A 38 -1.95 -19.09 -10.06
C VAL A 38 -1.58 -17.90 -9.18
N ASP A 39 -1.82 -17.99 -7.87
CA ASP A 39 -1.51 -16.97 -6.87
C ASP A 39 -0.82 -17.60 -5.65
N PRO A 40 0.38 -18.18 -5.82
CA PRO A 40 1.12 -18.74 -4.70
C PRO A 40 1.52 -17.65 -3.70
N VAL A 41 1.54 -18.00 -2.41
CA VAL A 41 2.03 -17.12 -1.36
C VAL A 41 3.45 -16.63 -1.71
N PRO A 42 3.72 -15.31 -1.72
CA PRO A 42 5.05 -14.80 -2.02
C PRO A 42 6.10 -15.42 -1.09
N ALA A 43 7.19 -15.91 -1.68
CA ALA A 43 8.25 -16.60 -0.93
C ALA A 43 8.90 -15.72 0.15
N ASP A 44 8.82 -14.40 -0.01
CA ASP A 44 9.36 -13.39 0.89
C ASP A 44 8.30 -12.75 1.81
N LEU A 45 7.09 -13.32 1.88
CA LEU A 45 6.00 -12.77 2.70
C LEU A 45 6.39 -12.70 4.18
N VAL A 46 7.08 -13.71 4.69
CA VAL A 46 7.51 -13.76 6.09
C VAL A 46 8.48 -12.62 6.38
N GLU A 47 9.48 -12.43 5.53
CA GLU A 47 10.47 -11.37 5.62
C GLU A 47 9.83 -9.99 5.51
N ARG A 48 8.86 -9.81 4.61
CA ARG A 48 8.08 -8.56 4.47
C ARG A 48 7.31 -8.22 5.74
N VAL A 49 6.64 -9.22 6.34
CA VAL A 49 5.89 -9.03 7.59
C VAL A 49 6.83 -8.72 8.75
N GLN A 50 7.93 -9.47 8.88
CA GLN A 50 8.94 -9.21 9.90
C GLN A 50 9.53 -7.81 9.78
N PHE A 51 9.86 -7.37 8.56
CA PHE A 51 10.35 -6.02 8.29
C PHE A 51 9.31 -4.94 8.69
N ALA A 52 8.04 -5.18 8.37
CA ALA A 52 6.95 -4.27 8.66
C ALA A 52 6.66 -4.13 10.16
N ILE A 53 6.86 -5.18 10.98
CA ILE A 53 6.63 -5.14 12.43
C ILE A 53 7.89 -4.80 13.25
N ALA A 54 9.07 -4.75 12.63
CA ALA A 54 10.34 -4.47 13.30
C ALA A 54 10.52 -2.98 13.68
N LEU A 55 9.44 -2.27 14.02
CA LEU A 55 9.52 -0.93 14.60
C LEU A 55 9.66 -1.05 16.12
N GLU A 56 10.67 -0.41 16.68
CA GLU A 56 10.84 -0.32 18.13
C GLU A 56 9.93 0.77 18.69
N ASP A 57 9.04 0.38 19.62
CA ASP A 57 8.32 1.27 20.54
C ASP A 57 7.28 2.22 19.90
N LEU A 58 6.08 1.78 19.50
CA LEU A 58 5.07 2.70 18.95
C LEU A 58 3.57 2.35 19.08
N ASP A 59 2.80 3.41 19.30
CA ASP A 59 1.37 3.59 18.95
C ASP A 59 1.30 3.82 17.42
N VAL A 60 1.36 2.73 16.62
CA VAL A 60 1.45 2.80 15.15
C VAL A 60 0.08 2.75 14.50
N GLU A 61 -0.19 3.68 13.61
CA GLU A 61 -1.32 3.61 12.69
C GLU A 61 -0.85 3.18 11.29
N VAL A 62 -1.49 2.16 10.73
CA VAL A 62 -1.09 1.55 9.45
C VAL A 62 -1.89 2.14 8.30
N ALA A 63 -1.18 2.63 7.29
CA ALA A 63 -1.79 3.21 6.11
C ALA A 63 -2.45 2.19 5.20
N ARG A 64 -3.67 2.49 4.75
CA ARG A 64 -4.34 1.69 3.74
C ARG A 64 -3.82 2.09 2.37
N TRP A 65 -3.45 1.10 1.57
CA TRP A 65 -3.15 1.29 0.16
C TRP A 65 -4.46 1.35 -0.64
N GLU A 66 -4.66 2.43 -1.40
CA GLU A 66 -5.66 2.49 -2.47
C GLU A 66 -4.95 2.37 -3.82
N ARG A 67 -5.15 1.22 -4.49
CA ARG A 67 -4.65 1.02 -5.85
C ARG A 67 -5.55 1.82 -6.80
N ALA A 68 -5.03 2.88 -7.41
CA ALA A 68 -5.66 3.42 -8.61
C ALA A 68 -5.64 2.30 -9.66
N GLU A 69 -6.81 1.91 -10.17
CA GLU A 69 -6.91 0.88 -11.21
C GLU A 69 -5.93 1.18 -12.34
N GLU A 70 -5.01 0.26 -12.58
CA GLU A 70 -4.18 0.30 -13.77
C GLU A 70 -5.12 0.13 -14.95
N LEU A 71 -5.37 1.22 -15.69
CA LEU A 71 -6.04 1.15 -16.99
C LEU A 71 -5.23 0.19 -17.87
N ALA A 72 -5.78 -1.00 -18.08
CA ALA A 72 -5.15 -2.06 -18.86
C ALA A 72 -4.73 -1.52 -20.23
N GLY A 73 -3.41 -1.43 -20.48
CA GLY A 73 -2.89 -1.15 -21.82
C GLY A 73 -1.74 -0.14 -21.97
N VAL A 74 -1.26 0.52 -20.92
CA VAL A 74 -0.16 1.49 -21.07
C VAL A 74 1.21 0.83 -20.86
N ARG A 75 1.86 0.38 -21.95
CA ARG A 75 3.33 0.19 -21.94
C ARG A 75 3.98 1.58 -21.84
N GLY A 76 4.29 2.02 -20.63
CA GLY A 76 5.01 3.28 -20.42
C GLY A 76 5.49 3.42 -18.99
N ALA A 77 6.81 3.53 -18.83
CA ALA A 77 7.52 3.87 -17.59
C ALA A 77 7.16 5.29 -17.12
N GLY A 78 5.95 5.48 -16.61
CA GLY A 78 5.53 6.66 -15.87
C GLY A 78 5.90 6.54 -14.38
N PRO A 79 5.97 7.66 -13.64
CA PRO A 79 6.15 7.60 -12.19
C PRO A 79 4.95 6.84 -11.58
N ASN A 80 5.24 5.71 -10.96
CA ASN A 80 4.26 4.91 -10.24
C ASN A 80 3.92 5.67 -8.96
N THR A 81 2.84 6.44 -8.98
CA THR A 81 2.35 7.14 -7.80
C THR A 81 1.53 6.19 -6.95
N VAL A 82 1.81 6.15 -5.64
CA VAL A 82 1.07 5.38 -4.65
C VAL A 82 0.48 6.36 -3.64
N THR A 83 -0.80 6.15 -3.33
CA THR A 83 -1.51 6.89 -2.29
C THR A 83 -1.78 5.98 -1.10
N PHE A 84 -1.45 6.47 0.08
CA PHE A 84 -1.76 5.84 1.35
C PHE A 84 -2.63 6.77 2.19
N THR A 85 -3.59 6.20 2.91
CA THR A 85 -4.47 6.96 3.81
C THR A 85 -4.48 6.33 5.21
N VAL A 86 -4.38 7.16 6.24
CA VAL A 86 -4.57 6.81 7.66
C VAL A 86 -5.36 7.92 8.30
N GLU A 87 -6.52 7.62 8.88
CA GLU A 87 -7.33 8.59 9.63
C GLU A 87 -7.44 9.97 8.92
N ASP A 88 -6.67 10.95 9.38
CA ASP A 88 -6.63 12.33 8.90
C ASP A 88 -5.40 12.66 8.02
N LEU A 89 -4.50 11.69 7.76
CA LEU A 89 -3.32 11.84 6.90
C LEU A 89 -3.47 11.08 5.57
N THR A 90 -3.19 11.77 4.47
CA THR A 90 -2.96 11.20 3.14
C THR A 90 -1.49 11.39 2.76
N ILE A 91 -0.85 10.31 2.30
CA ILE A 91 0.52 10.28 1.79
C ILE A 91 0.44 9.94 0.31
N MET A 92 0.86 10.85 -0.56
CA MET A 92 1.06 10.56 -1.97
C MET A 92 2.55 10.51 -2.24
N VAL A 93 3.05 9.41 -2.81
CA VAL A 93 4.47 9.28 -3.16
C VAL A 93 4.59 8.76 -4.58
N SER A 94 5.45 9.40 -5.35
CA SER A 94 5.87 8.93 -6.67
C SER A 94 7.33 8.51 -6.60
N PHE A 95 7.67 7.45 -7.32
CA PHE A 95 9.04 6.98 -7.42
C PHE A 95 9.50 6.94 -8.87
N ALA A 96 10.67 7.52 -9.11
CA ALA A 96 11.30 7.58 -10.42
C ALA A 96 12.69 6.92 -10.34
N PRO A 97 13.11 6.12 -11.35
CA PRO A 97 14.46 5.58 -11.40
C PRO A 97 15.52 6.69 -11.33
N ALA A 98 16.49 6.56 -10.44
CA ALA A 98 17.59 7.51 -10.27
C ALA A 98 18.90 6.75 -10.02
N GLY A 99 19.81 6.79 -11.00
CA GLY A 99 21.09 6.07 -10.91
C GLY A 99 20.92 4.57 -10.66
N ALA A 100 21.45 4.09 -9.53
CA ALA A 100 21.34 2.68 -9.12
C ALA A 100 20.07 2.38 -8.29
N GLY A 101 19.31 3.40 -7.91
CA GLY A 101 18.14 3.31 -7.03
C GLY A 101 16.94 4.09 -7.57
N TYR A 102 16.19 4.72 -6.66
CA TYR A 102 15.02 5.53 -6.95
C TYR A 102 15.11 6.89 -6.25
N ARG A 103 14.46 7.88 -6.86
CA ARG A 103 14.11 9.13 -6.22
C ARG A 103 12.64 9.07 -5.84
N PHE A 104 12.35 9.43 -4.59
CA PHE A 104 10.98 9.59 -4.11
C PHE A 104 10.63 11.06 -4.06
N ASP A 105 9.50 11.42 -4.65
CA ASP A 105 8.88 12.73 -4.53
C ASP A 105 7.49 12.51 -3.95
N GLY A 106 7.22 13.10 -2.79
CA GLY A 106 5.96 12.87 -2.08
C GLY A 106 5.35 14.13 -1.46
N TRP A 107 4.08 14.00 -1.09
CA TRP A 107 3.26 15.05 -0.48
C TRP A 107 2.40 14.45 0.65
N LEU A 108 2.38 15.13 1.79
CA LEU A 108 1.57 14.83 2.98
C LEU A 108 0.41 15.82 3.11
N VAL A 109 -0.80 15.31 3.39
CA VAL A 109 -2.00 16.13 3.66
C VAL A 109 -2.65 15.65 4.96
N PRO A 110 -2.79 16.49 6.00
CA PRO A 110 -2.40 17.89 6.07
C PRO A 110 -0.88 18.10 5.95
N GLY A 111 -0.48 19.26 5.43
CA GLY A 111 0.92 19.66 5.35
C GLY A 111 1.47 20.07 6.72
N GLY A 112 2.79 20.06 6.84
CA GLY A 112 3.50 20.41 8.07
C GLY A 112 4.92 19.88 8.06
N PRO A 113 5.77 20.33 9.00
CA PRO A 113 7.18 19.92 9.09
C PRO A 113 7.31 18.50 9.66
N HIS A 114 6.74 17.52 8.95
CA HIS A 114 6.77 16.11 9.33
C HIS A 114 8.08 15.47 8.85
N THR A 115 8.66 14.59 9.65
CA THR A 115 9.85 13.85 9.25
C THR A 115 9.42 12.56 8.55
N VAL A 116 9.90 12.33 7.34
CA VAL A 116 9.69 11.09 6.58
C VAL A 116 10.96 10.25 6.62
N GLU A 117 10.84 9.02 7.09
CA GLU A 117 11.90 8.02 7.07
C GLU A 117 11.57 6.96 6.02
N VAL A 118 12.55 6.66 5.17
CA VAL A 118 12.50 5.59 4.17
C VAL A 118 13.37 4.45 4.66
N ARG A 119 12.75 3.31 4.95
CA ARG A 119 13.40 2.07 5.35
C ARG A 119 13.49 1.15 4.14
N VAL A 120 14.67 0.63 3.83
CA VAL A 120 14.85 -0.42 2.81
C VAL A 120 15.50 -1.64 3.46
N ALA A 121 14.92 -2.83 3.30
CA ALA A 121 15.47 -4.04 3.92
C ALA A 121 16.92 -4.27 3.49
N GLY A 122 17.79 -4.58 4.46
CA GLY A 122 19.23 -4.77 4.25
C GLY A 122 20.04 -3.48 4.08
N HIS A 123 19.42 -2.29 4.20
CA HIS A 123 20.09 -1.00 4.08
C HIS A 123 19.82 -0.11 5.31
N SER A 124 20.61 0.94 5.49
CA SER A 124 20.33 2.01 6.47
C SER A 124 19.11 2.82 6.04
N SER A 125 18.30 3.29 7.00
CA SER A 125 17.21 4.20 6.69
C SER A 125 17.71 5.60 6.33
N THR A 126 16.94 6.30 5.50
CA THR A 126 17.19 7.68 5.06
C THR A 126 16.03 8.56 5.52
N THR A 127 16.31 9.74 6.06
CA THR A 127 15.29 10.69 6.51
C THR A 127 15.25 11.95 5.66
N ALA A 128 14.05 12.53 5.50
CA ALA A 128 13.83 13.83 4.89
C ALA A 128 12.73 14.58 5.65
N GLU A 129 12.88 15.90 5.75
CA GLU A 129 11.86 16.78 6.32
C GLU A 129 10.88 17.21 5.22
N ALA A 130 9.60 17.14 5.54
CA ALA A 130 8.57 17.75 4.71
C ALA A 130 8.55 19.27 4.91
N ASP A 131 8.29 20.03 3.85
CA ASP A 131 8.10 21.48 3.95
C ASP A 131 6.76 21.86 4.60
N GLU A 132 6.49 23.15 4.77
CA GLU A 132 5.21 23.63 5.33
C GLU A 132 3.98 23.16 4.53
N GLY A 133 4.14 22.87 3.24
CA GLY A 133 3.11 22.29 2.39
C GLY A 133 2.97 20.78 2.57
N GLY A 134 3.94 20.09 3.17
CA GLY A 134 3.99 18.64 3.27
C GLY A 134 4.77 17.97 2.14
N ARG A 135 5.50 18.72 1.28
CA ARG A 135 6.36 18.12 0.25
C ARG A 135 7.64 17.59 0.84
N PHE A 136 8.05 16.40 0.40
CA PHE A 136 9.36 15.86 0.67
C PHE A 136 9.96 15.22 -0.59
N ALA A 137 11.29 15.12 -0.61
CA ALA A 137 12.01 14.38 -1.64
C ALA A 137 13.17 13.61 -1.00
N VAL A 138 13.39 12.38 -1.47
CA VAL A 138 14.51 11.53 -1.06
C VAL A 138 15.20 11.00 -2.31
N ASP A 139 16.47 11.33 -2.48
CA ASP A 139 17.28 10.84 -3.60
C ASP A 139 18.02 9.54 -3.22
N ASP A 140 18.47 8.80 -4.24
CA ASP A 140 19.32 7.61 -4.11
C ASP A 140 18.80 6.50 -3.17
N VAL A 141 17.48 6.31 -3.12
CA VAL A 141 16.85 5.23 -2.34
C VAL A 141 17.21 3.87 -2.96
N PRO A 142 17.83 2.94 -2.19
CA PRO A 142 18.17 1.62 -2.70
C PRO A 142 16.95 0.81 -3.15
N LYS A 143 17.16 -0.15 -4.05
CA LYS A 143 16.11 -1.06 -4.50
C LYS A 143 15.79 -2.12 -3.45
N GLY A 144 14.56 -2.62 -3.47
CA GLY A 144 14.10 -3.70 -2.61
C GLY A 144 12.88 -3.33 -1.75
N THR A 145 12.67 -4.16 -0.74
CA THR A 145 11.58 -4.07 0.24
C THR A 145 11.62 -2.73 0.97
N THR A 146 10.71 -1.83 0.62
CA THR A 146 10.71 -0.44 1.07
C THR A 146 9.48 -0.12 1.91
N GLN A 147 9.65 0.63 2.98
CA GLN A 147 8.58 1.11 3.84
C GLN A 147 8.81 2.58 4.19
N LEU A 148 7.74 3.38 4.18
CA LEU A 148 7.76 4.76 4.63
C LEU A 148 7.24 4.82 6.07
N VAL A 149 7.92 5.60 6.90
CA VAL A 149 7.54 5.92 8.27
C VAL A 149 7.45 7.44 8.37
N VAL A 150 6.27 7.96 8.70
CA VAL A 150 6.04 9.40 8.84
C VAL A 150 5.90 9.71 10.32
N HIS A 151 6.81 10.52 10.84
CA HIS A 151 6.77 11.05 12.19
C HIS A 151 6.06 12.40 12.16
N LEU A 152 4.84 12.45 12.68
CA LEU A 152 4.03 13.66 12.67
C LEU A 152 4.57 14.67 13.69
N ALA A 153 4.99 15.84 13.19
CA ALA A 153 5.24 17.00 14.03
C ALA A 153 3.93 17.47 14.68
N ASN A 154 3.79 17.18 15.96
CA ASN A 154 2.59 17.53 16.71
C ASN A 154 2.52 19.01 17.07
N GLY A 155 1.30 19.55 17.10
CA GLY A 155 0.99 20.76 17.86
C GLY A 155 1.21 20.55 19.37
N THR A 156 1.51 21.63 20.09
CA THR A 156 1.80 21.61 21.53
C THR A 156 0.72 20.86 22.32
N GLY A 157 1.07 19.69 22.90
CA GLY A 157 0.20 18.91 23.79
C GLY A 157 -0.32 17.57 23.25
N SER A 158 -0.05 17.21 21.98
CA SER A 158 -0.42 15.88 21.45
C SER A 158 0.71 14.86 21.57
N ARG A 159 0.38 13.57 21.73
CA ARG A 159 1.37 12.46 21.79
C ARG A 159 1.96 12.21 20.41
N PRO A 160 3.29 12.01 20.28
CA PRO A 160 3.94 11.76 18.98
C PRO A 160 3.21 10.64 18.26
N ARG A 161 2.70 10.93 17.07
CA ARG A 161 2.03 9.97 16.19
C ARG A 161 2.99 9.58 15.08
N THR A 162 3.05 8.30 14.78
CA THR A 162 3.85 7.81 13.68
C THR A 162 3.01 6.89 12.83
N ILE A 163 3.07 7.16 11.53
CA ILE A 163 2.30 6.45 10.53
C ILE A 163 3.26 5.60 9.72
N VAL A 164 2.89 4.35 9.54
CA VAL A 164 3.71 3.38 8.81
C VAL A 164 2.94 2.90 7.59
N THR A 165 3.58 2.96 6.43
CA THR A 165 2.98 2.42 5.21
C THR A 165 3.17 0.90 5.14
N PRO A 166 2.29 0.18 4.43
CA PRO A 166 2.60 -1.15 3.95
C PRO A 166 3.90 -1.16 3.15
N THR A 167 4.52 -2.33 3.11
CA THR A 167 5.77 -2.54 2.40
C THR A 167 5.55 -2.57 0.89
N LEU A 168 6.38 -1.84 0.15
CA LEU A 168 6.44 -1.81 -1.30
C LEU A 168 7.64 -2.61 -1.82
N MET A 169 7.51 -3.18 -3.01
CA MET A 169 8.63 -3.76 -3.76
C MET A 169 9.00 -2.82 -4.91
N LEU A 170 10.25 -2.34 -4.91
CA LEU A 170 10.77 -1.38 -5.87
C LEU A 170 12.06 -1.88 -6.53
#